data_AF-A0A556VCK8-F1
#
_entry.id   AF-A0A556VCK8-F1
#
_cell.length_a   1.000
_cell.length_b   1.000
_cell.length_c   1.000
_cell.angle_alpha   90.00
_cell.angle_beta   90.00
_cell.angle_gamma   90.00
#
_symmetry.space_group_name_H-M   'P 1'
#
loop_
_entity.id
_entity.type
_entity.pdbx_description
1 polymer ?
#
loop_
_entity_poly.entity_id
_entity_poly.type
_entity_poly.pdbx_seq_one_letter_code
_entity_poly.pdbx_strand_id
1 'polypeptide(L)'
;MGSPSALSDSQLNEELRVAAKQHGHTLYVPSGALWGGQDIQRLNDSGLLKALSIRMSKHPSCFRLAENLLSDWSEGEGKRVIFHGSVAELCPVAPNNVNTMAAAAVAASTLGFCGVTGEIVSDTTLADHHLVEVEVTGLDGFCVKTVRRNPAKLGAVTGSATYSSFWSSLLICRGHGGRVYLC
;
A
#
# COMPACT_ATOMS: atom_id res chain seq x y z
N MET A 1 3.71 -12.51 4.81
CA MET A 1 4.53 -11.39 5.27
C MET A 1 3.64 -10.36 5.95
N GLY A 2 3.90 -10.01 7.21
CA GLY A 2 3.07 -9.05 7.96
C GLY A 2 3.32 -7.58 7.61
N SER A 3 4.52 -7.25 7.11
CA SER A 3 4.91 -5.89 6.72
C SER A 3 5.56 -5.90 5.33
N PRO A 4 4.77 -5.81 4.24
CA PRO A 4 5.31 -5.74 2.88
C PRO A 4 6.19 -4.53 2.61
N SER A 5 6.17 -3.49 3.47
CA SER A 5 7.08 -2.35 3.38
C SER A 5 8.56 -2.76 3.34
N ALA A 6 8.96 -3.86 3.98
CA ALA A 6 10.36 -4.31 3.91
C ALA A 6 10.81 -4.75 2.50
N LEU A 7 9.87 -5.01 1.57
CA LEU A 7 10.20 -5.29 0.16
C LEU A 7 10.60 -4.03 -0.62
N SER A 8 10.56 -2.84 0.00
CA SER A 8 11.13 -1.63 -0.59
C SER A 8 12.65 -1.67 -0.61
N ASP A 9 13.28 -2.45 0.28
CA ASP A 9 14.70 -2.76 0.19
C ASP A 9 14.92 -3.71 -1.00
N SER A 10 15.59 -3.21 -2.03
CA SER A 10 15.76 -3.95 -3.29
C SER A 10 16.58 -5.23 -3.11
N GLN A 11 17.57 -5.21 -2.21
CA GLN A 11 18.42 -6.38 -1.96
C GLN A 11 17.61 -7.47 -1.28
N LEU A 12 16.93 -7.15 -0.18
CA LEU A 12 16.08 -8.08 0.56
C LEU A 12 14.96 -8.64 -0.32
N ASN A 13 14.33 -7.79 -1.14
CA ASN A 13 13.26 -8.21 -2.05
C ASN A 13 13.77 -9.24 -3.08
N GLU A 14 14.95 -9.01 -3.66
CA GLU A 14 15.54 -9.96 -4.61
C GLU A 14 15.96 -11.26 -3.93
N GLU A 15 16.63 -11.20 -2.78
CA GLU A 15 17.01 -12.39 -2.00
C GLU A 15 15.79 -13.25 -1.65
N LEU A 16 14.69 -12.63 -1.22
CA LEU A 16 13.44 -13.32 -0.91
C LEU A 16 12.77 -13.93 -2.15
N ARG A 17 12.84 -13.26 -3.30
CA ARG A 17 12.32 -13.79 -4.58
C ARG A 17 13.12 -15.00 -5.05
N VAL A 18 14.44 -14.92 -4.97
CA VAL A 18 15.35 -16.03 -5.29
C VAL A 18 15.09 -17.22 -4.38
N ALA A 19 15.03 -17.00 -3.06
CA ALA A 19 14.75 -18.06 -2.10
C ALA A 19 13.37 -18.71 -2.31
N ALA A 20 12.33 -17.91 -2.56
CA ALA A 20 10.99 -18.40 -2.88
C ALA A 20 11.01 -19.33 -4.10
N LYS A 21 11.71 -18.92 -5.17
CA LYS A 21 11.83 -19.70 -6.40
C LYS A 21 12.65 -20.98 -6.21
N GLN A 22 13.80 -20.89 -5.53
CA GLN A 22 14.70 -22.01 -5.29
C GLN A 22 14.06 -23.12 -4.47
N HIS A 23 13.27 -22.77 -3.45
CA HIS A 23 12.65 -23.73 -2.54
C HIS A 23 11.18 -24.04 -2.88
N GLY A 24 10.63 -23.42 -3.92
CA GLY A 24 9.22 -23.57 -4.31
C GLY A 24 8.21 -22.99 -3.31
N HIS A 25 8.66 -22.26 -2.29
CA HIS A 25 7.81 -21.66 -1.27
C HIS A 25 7.28 -20.29 -1.71
N THR A 26 6.00 -20.03 -1.45
CA THR A 26 5.36 -18.76 -1.83
C THR A 26 5.44 -17.76 -0.69
N LEU A 27 5.97 -16.57 -0.96
CA LEU A 27 5.93 -15.45 -0.03
C LEU A 27 4.64 -14.65 -0.25
N TYR A 28 3.71 -14.77 0.68
CA TYR A 28 2.41 -14.11 0.61
C TYR A 28 2.45 -12.66 1.10
N VAL A 29 1.92 -11.74 0.31
CA VAL A 29 1.70 -10.33 0.62
C VAL A 29 0.19 -10.10 0.66
N PRO A 30 -0.42 -9.89 1.83
CA PRO A 30 -1.86 -9.66 1.93
C PRO A 30 -2.22 -8.27 1.41
N SER A 31 -3.31 -8.17 0.67
CA SER A 31 -3.80 -6.93 0.05
C SER A 31 -4.14 -5.85 1.08
N GLY A 32 -4.59 -6.24 2.28
CA GLY A 32 -4.87 -5.30 3.37
C GLY A 32 -5.92 -4.25 2.98
N ALA A 33 -5.56 -2.96 3.02
CA ALA A 33 -6.51 -1.91 2.64
C ALA A 33 -6.57 -1.68 1.11
N LEU A 34 -5.80 -2.40 0.30
CA LEU A 34 -5.74 -2.22 -1.15
C LEU A 34 -6.98 -2.81 -1.81
N TRP A 35 -7.85 -1.95 -2.34
CA TRP A 35 -8.97 -2.38 -3.18
C TRP A 35 -8.52 -2.48 -4.64
N GLY A 36 -8.94 -3.53 -5.35
CA GLY A 36 -8.60 -3.72 -6.77
C GLY A 36 -7.17 -4.23 -7.03
N GLY A 37 -6.49 -4.80 -6.01
CA GLY A 37 -5.11 -5.29 -6.16
C GLY A 37 -4.95 -6.34 -7.26
N GLN A 38 -5.91 -7.26 -7.41
CA GLN A 38 -5.90 -8.25 -8.49
C GLN A 38 -6.16 -7.63 -9.87
N ASP A 39 -6.95 -6.55 -9.95
CA ASP A 39 -7.17 -5.81 -11.21
C ASP A 39 -5.89 -5.09 -11.67
N ILE A 40 -5.20 -4.45 -10.73
CA ILE A 40 -3.90 -3.83 -10.97
C ILE A 40 -2.89 -4.87 -11.45
N GLN A 41 -2.83 -6.03 -10.80
CA GLN A 41 -1.93 -7.11 -11.20
C GLN A 41 -2.24 -7.63 -12.61
N ARG A 42 -3.52 -7.82 -12.97
CA ARG A 42 -3.89 -8.24 -14.33
C ARG A 42 -3.50 -7.19 -15.37
N LEU A 43 -3.70 -5.91 -15.09
CA LEU A 43 -3.30 -4.82 -15.98
C LEU A 43 -1.77 -4.77 -16.15
N ASN A 44 -1.04 -4.93 -15.05
CA ASN A 44 0.42 -5.04 -15.02
C ASN A 44 0.91 -6.21 -15.89
N ASP A 45 0.37 -7.41 -15.67
CA ASP A 45 0.80 -8.64 -16.35
C ASP A 45 0.47 -8.62 -17.85
N SER A 46 -0.56 -7.87 -18.24
CA SER A 46 -0.88 -7.62 -19.66
C SER A 46 0.05 -6.62 -20.37
N GLY A 47 0.96 -5.97 -19.63
CA GLY A 47 1.85 -4.94 -20.16
C GLY A 47 1.16 -3.59 -20.42
N LEU A 48 -0.07 -3.40 -19.93
CA LEU A 48 -0.88 -2.22 -20.20
C LEU A 48 -0.78 -1.13 -19.12
N LEU A 49 -0.25 -1.45 -17.94
CA LEU A 49 -0.09 -0.51 -16.83
C LEU A 49 0.99 0.54 -17.14
N LYS A 50 0.63 1.83 -17.08
CA LYS A 50 1.56 2.96 -17.27
C LYS A 50 1.95 3.65 -15.98
N ALA A 51 1.00 3.85 -15.08
CA ALA A 51 1.25 4.54 -13.82
C ALA A 51 0.28 4.05 -12.73
N LEU A 52 0.74 4.13 -11.48
CA LEU A 52 -0.06 3.83 -10.30
C LEU A 52 0.29 4.86 -9.23
N SER A 53 -0.73 5.53 -8.70
CA SER A 53 -0.62 6.42 -7.56
C SER A 53 -1.53 5.95 -6.44
N ILE A 54 -1.04 6.03 -5.22
CA ILE A 54 -1.82 5.71 -4.02
C ILE A 54 -1.65 6.80 -2.96
N ARG A 55 -2.77 7.33 -2.51
CA ARG A 55 -2.84 8.32 -1.43
C ARG A 55 -3.51 7.71 -0.21
N MET A 56 -2.93 7.95 0.96
CA MET A 56 -3.54 7.63 2.24
C MET A 56 -3.79 8.90 3.03
N SER A 57 -5.06 9.14 3.37
CA SER A 57 -5.48 10.28 4.17
C SER A 57 -6.02 9.80 5.52
N LYS A 58 -5.51 10.39 6.62
CA LYS A 58 -5.96 10.08 7.99
C LYS A 58 -5.91 11.32 8.87
N HIS A 59 -6.58 11.24 10.01
CA HIS A 59 -6.32 12.16 11.12
C HIS A 59 -4.82 12.17 11.48
N PRO A 60 -4.21 13.33 11.78
CA PRO A 60 -2.81 13.41 12.23
C PRO A 60 -2.46 12.41 13.33
N SER A 61 -3.37 12.23 14.31
CA SER A 61 -3.17 11.32 15.45
C SER A 61 -3.06 9.83 15.06
N CYS A 62 -3.46 9.45 13.85
CA CYS A 62 -3.43 8.06 13.35
C CYS A 62 -2.12 7.68 12.64
N PHE A 63 -1.21 8.63 12.42
CA PHE A 63 0.09 8.36 11.83
C PHE A 63 1.12 7.96 12.90
N ARG A 64 2.04 7.09 12.50
CA ARG A 64 3.21 6.66 13.28
C ARG A 64 4.43 6.80 12.36
N LEU A 65 4.88 8.03 12.20
CA LEU A 65 6.01 8.41 11.36
C LEU A 65 7.30 8.28 12.19
N ALA A 66 8.41 7.94 11.53
CA ALA A 66 9.72 7.84 12.18
C ALA A 66 10.25 9.20 12.67
N GLU A 67 9.75 10.30 12.10
CA GLU A 67 10.14 11.68 12.40
C GLU A 67 8.97 12.49 12.97
N ASN A 68 9.27 13.60 13.65
CA ASN A 68 8.29 14.57 14.18
C ASN A 68 7.60 15.41 13.07
N LEU A 69 7.33 14.84 11.90
CA LEU A 69 6.71 15.51 10.74
C LEU A 69 5.28 16.03 11.03
N LEU A 70 4.72 15.69 12.20
CA LEU A 70 3.38 16.05 12.66
C LEU A 70 3.40 16.69 14.05
N SER A 71 4.47 17.36 14.47
CA SER A 71 4.49 17.96 15.82
C SER A 71 3.75 19.30 15.95
N ASP A 72 3.33 19.93 14.85
CA ASP A 72 2.79 21.30 14.81
C ASP A 72 1.38 21.41 14.20
N TRP A 73 0.63 20.31 14.05
CA TRP A 73 -0.75 20.38 13.55
C TRP A 73 -1.69 20.98 14.60
N SER A 74 -2.74 21.64 14.12
CA SER A 74 -3.84 22.15 14.95
C SER A 74 -5.18 21.55 14.51
N GLU A 75 -6.06 21.27 15.47
CA GLU A 75 -7.44 20.86 15.15
C GLU A 75 -8.13 21.92 14.28
N GLY A 76 -8.81 21.49 13.22
CA GLY A 76 -9.49 22.37 12.27
C GLY A 76 -8.63 22.91 11.11
N GLU A 77 -7.33 22.57 11.04
CA GLU A 77 -6.44 22.99 9.95
C GLU A 77 -6.83 22.41 8.57
N GLY A 78 -7.62 21.33 8.54
CA GLY A 78 -7.98 20.63 7.31
C GLY A 78 -6.86 19.72 6.81
N LYS A 79 -6.58 19.80 5.50
CA LYS A 79 -5.69 18.87 4.77
C LYS A 79 -4.27 19.41 4.63
N ARG A 80 -3.28 18.58 4.92
CA ARG A 80 -1.85 18.86 4.72
C ARG A 80 -1.16 17.64 4.10
N VAL A 81 -0.42 17.82 3.01
CA VAL A 81 0.41 16.76 2.42
C VAL A 81 1.68 16.63 3.26
N ILE A 82 1.92 15.45 3.81
CA ILE A 82 3.09 15.14 4.65
C ILE A 82 4.23 14.59 3.81
N PHE A 83 3.88 13.78 2.80
CA PHE A 83 4.84 13.15 1.91
C PHE A 83 4.24 12.98 0.52
N HIS A 84 5.05 13.22 -0.51
CA HIS A 84 4.75 12.92 -1.90
C HIS A 84 6.04 12.43 -2.58
N GLY A 85 6.04 11.22 -3.12
CA GLY A 85 7.24 10.61 -3.72
C GLY A 85 7.01 9.16 -4.13
N SER A 86 8.08 8.38 -4.27
CA SER A 86 7.96 6.95 -4.55
C SER A 86 7.57 6.15 -3.30
N VAL A 87 6.94 5.00 -3.50
CA VAL A 87 6.68 4.05 -2.38
C VAL A 87 7.99 3.52 -1.78
N ALA A 88 9.07 3.46 -2.57
CA ALA A 88 10.41 3.08 -2.09
C ALA A 88 10.92 4.04 -1.01
N GLU A 89 10.83 5.35 -1.25
CA GLU A 89 11.25 6.39 -0.28
C GLU A 89 10.32 6.44 0.93
N LEU A 90 9.04 6.12 0.74
CA LEU A 90 8.03 6.23 1.79
C LEU A 90 8.07 5.08 2.81
N CYS A 91 8.37 3.86 2.37
CA CYS A 91 8.41 2.67 3.24
C CYS A 91 9.31 2.81 4.48
N PRO A 92 10.55 3.34 4.41
CA PRO A 92 11.39 3.54 5.59
C PRO A 92 10.87 4.64 6.53
N VAL A 93 10.17 5.65 6.00
CA VAL A 93 9.67 6.81 6.79
C VAL A 93 8.41 6.47 7.59
N ALA A 94 7.52 5.64 7.03
CA ALA A 94 6.21 5.35 7.61
C ALA A 94 5.83 3.85 7.56
N PRO A 95 6.71 2.92 7.98
CA PRO A 95 6.54 1.48 7.73
C PRO A 95 5.24 0.89 8.28
N ASN A 96 4.74 1.43 9.40
CA ASN A 96 3.49 0.98 10.03
C ASN A 96 2.22 1.41 9.27
N ASN A 97 2.31 2.46 8.46
CA ASN A 97 1.16 3.05 7.78
C ASN A 97 1.04 2.61 6.32
N VAL A 98 2.15 2.23 5.68
CA VAL A 98 2.22 2.15 4.21
C VAL A 98 2.25 0.73 3.64
N ASN A 99 1.92 -0.27 4.46
CA ASN A 99 1.77 -1.66 3.99
C ASN A 99 0.79 -1.81 2.82
N THR A 100 -0.25 -0.97 2.75
CA THR A 100 -1.19 -0.94 1.61
C THR A 100 -0.52 -0.43 0.33
N MET A 101 0.37 0.54 0.44
CA MET A 101 1.11 1.08 -0.70
C MET A 101 2.19 0.11 -1.17
N ALA A 102 2.86 -0.57 -0.23
CA ALA A 102 3.78 -1.66 -0.54
C ALA A 102 3.06 -2.83 -1.26
N ALA A 103 1.84 -3.19 -0.82
CA ALA A 103 1.01 -4.16 -1.54
C ALA A 103 0.68 -3.70 -2.97
N ALA A 104 0.43 -2.40 -3.17
CA ALA A 104 0.18 -1.82 -4.49
C ALA A 104 1.43 -1.91 -5.40
N ALA A 105 2.62 -1.65 -4.85
CA ALA A 105 3.89 -1.83 -5.55
C ALA A 105 4.19 -3.30 -5.91
N VAL A 106 3.77 -4.24 -5.06
CA VAL A 106 3.84 -5.68 -5.39
C VAL A 106 2.87 -6.05 -6.52
N ALA A 107 1.66 -5.46 -6.54
CA ALA A 107 0.68 -5.67 -7.59
C ALA A 107 1.16 -5.12 -8.94
N ALA A 108 1.74 -3.92 -8.93
CA ALA A 108 2.31 -3.23 -10.10
C ALA A 108 3.79 -3.56 -10.27
N SER A 109 4.13 -4.84 -10.41
CA SER A 109 5.52 -5.30 -10.39
C SER A 109 6.43 -4.70 -11.47
N THR A 110 5.89 -4.27 -12.62
CA THR A 110 6.67 -3.59 -13.67
C THR A 110 7.07 -2.16 -13.30
N LEU A 111 6.28 -1.49 -12.45
CA LEU A 111 6.61 -0.19 -11.86
C LEU A 111 7.47 -0.36 -10.60
N GLY A 112 7.15 -1.38 -9.80
CA GLY A 112 7.81 -1.68 -8.54
C GLY A 112 7.70 -0.55 -7.50
N PHE A 113 8.51 -0.61 -6.45
CA PHE A 113 8.47 0.36 -5.36
C PHE A 113 8.91 1.76 -5.79
N CYS A 114 9.84 1.87 -6.74
CA CYS A 114 10.33 3.16 -7.24
C CYS A 114 9.35 3.83 -8.20
N GLY A 115 8.61 3.05 -9.01
CA GLY A 115 7.71 3.59 -10.04
C GLY A 115 6.28 3.86 -9.56
N VAL A 116 5.86 3.30 -8.42
CA VAL A 116 4.57 3.61 -7.81
C VAL A 116 4.68 4.89 -6.96
N THR A 117 3.81 5.86 -7.21
CA THR A 117 3.75 7.10 -6.44
C THR A 117 2.95 6.89 -5.16
N GLY A 118 3.54 7.25 -4.01
CA GLY A 118 2.90 7.25 -2.70
C GLY A 118 2.69 8.67 -2.17
N GLU A 119 1.53 8.93 -1.60
CA GLU A 119 1.22 10.19 -0.94
C GLU A 119 0.59 9.97 0.44
N ILE A 120 1.09 10.66 1.46
CA ILE A 120 0.48 10.69 2.79
C ILE A 120 -0.08 12.08 3.04
N VAL A 121 -1.37 12.12 3.41
CA VAL A 121 -2.09 13.35 3.74
C VAL A 121 -2.61 13.26 5.17
N SER A 122 -2.28 14.24 6.00
CA SER A 122 -3.04 14.50 7.22
C SER A 122 -4.29 15.29 6.90
N ASP A 123 -5.40 14.90 7.51
CA ASP A 123 -6.67 15.60 7.40
C ASP A 123 -7.40 15.55 8.75
N THR A 124 -7.46 16.70 9.42
CA THR A 124 -8.13 16.84 10.73
C THR A 124 -9.65 16.68 10.66
N THR A 125 -10.23 16.70 9.46
CA THR A 125 -11.68 16.44 9.28
C THR A 125 -12.03 14.95 9.32
N LEU A 126 -11.04 14.06 9.26
CA LEU A 126 -11.24 12.60 9.25
C LEU A 126 -11.33 12.05 10.68
N ALA A 127 -12.52 12.04 11.26
CA ALA A 127 -12.72 11.60 12.64
C ALA A 127 -12.97 10.09 12.82
N ASP A 128 -13.61 9.43 11.85
CA ASP A 128 -14.17 8.09 12.02
C ASP A 128 -13.72 7.08 10.94
N HIS A 129 -12.80 7.48 10.06
CA HIS A 129 -12.32 6.64 8.98
C HIS A 129 -10.96 7.09 8.45
N HIS A 130 -10.31 6.17 7.73
CA HIS A 130 -9.18 6.43 6.86
C HIS A 130 -9.64 6.41 5.40
N LEU A 131 -8.99 7.19 4.56
CA LEU A 131 -9.16 7.13 3.11
C LEU A 131 -7.93 6.49 2.47
N VAL A 132 -8.18 5.58 1.54
CA VAL A 132 -7.17 5.09 0.60
C VAL A 132 -7.69 5.35 -0.80
N GLU A 133 -7.00 6.20 -1.54
CA GLU A 133 -7.33 6.54 -2.91
C GLU A 133 -6.29 5.89 -3.82
N VAL A 134 -6.74 5.20 -4.86
CA VAL A 134 -5.87 4.56 -5.84
C VAL A 134 -6.25 5.06 -7.22
N GLU A 135 -5.26 5.57 -7.95
CA GLU A 135 -5.38 6.00 -9.33
C GLU A 135 -4.47 5.14 -10.22
N VAL A 136 -5.08 4.45 -11.18
CA VAL A 136 -4.41 3.57 -12.14
C VAL A 136 -4.54 4.19 -13.52
N THR A 137 -3.43 4.27 -14.25
CA THR A 137 -3.39 4.71 -15.65
C THR A 137 -2.84 3.60 -16.52
N GLY A 138 -3.55 3.29 -17.61
CA GLY A 138 -3.14 2.30 -18.61
C GLY A 138 -2.88 2.90 -20.00
N LEU A 139 -2.67 2.05 -21.01
CA LEU A 139 -2.64 2.47 -22.42
C LEU A 139 -3.99 3.07 -22.86
N ASP A 140 -3.96 3.80 -23.97
CA ASP A 140 -5.14 4.27 -24.71
C ASP A 140 -6.19 5.03 -23.89
N GLY A 141 -5.74 5.77 -22.87
CA GLY A 141 -6.60 6.60 -22.03
C GLY A 141 -7.34 5.83 -20.93
N PHE A 142 -7.03 4.54 -20.72
CA PHE A 142 -7.58 3.78 -19.61
C PHE A 142 -7.20 4.42 -18.27
N CYS A 143 -8.19 4.71 -17.43
CA CYS A 143 -7.98 5.26 -16.10
C CYS A 143 -9.01 4.68 -15.13
N VAL A 144 -8.57 4.32 -13.93
CA VAL A 144 -9.44 3.89 -12.82
C VAL A 144 -9.08 4.71 -11.59
N LYS A 145 -10.09 5.26 -10.94
CA LYS A 145 -9.97 5.93 -9.64
C LYS A 145 -10.86 5.22 -8.64
N THR A 146 -10.29 4.83 -7.51
CA THR A 146 -11.02 4.22 -6.41
C THR A 146 -10.80 5.01 -5.14
N VAL A 147 -11.83 5.06 -4.29
CA VAL A 147 -11.75 5.65 -2.96
C VAL A 147 -12.32 4.62 -1.97
N ARG A 148 -11.45 4.08 -1.13
CA ARG A 148 -11.85 3.19 -0.04
C ARG A 148 -11.96 4.00 1.25
N ARG A 149 -13.18 4.11 1.77
CA ARG A 149 -13.46 4.62 3.11
C ARG A 149 -13.40 3.48 4.13
N ASN A 150 -12.40 3.48 4.98
CA ASN A 150 -12.15 2.39 5.93
C ASN A 150 -12.41 2.88 7.36
N PRO A 151 -13.50 2.44 8.04
CA PRO A 151 -13.83 2.88 9.38
C PRO A 151 -12.67 2.69 10.37
N ALA A 152 -12.40 3.70 11.19
CA ALA A 152 -11.31 3.72 12.14
C ALA A 152 -11.62 4.68 13.29
N LYS A 153 -11.24 4.29 14.51
CA LYS A 153 -11.30 5.21 15.67
C LYS A 153 -10.16 6.21 15.59
N LEU A 154 -10.36 7.42 16.11
CA LEU A 154 -9.27 8.38 16.30
C LEU A 154 -8.08 7.74 17.03
N GLY A 155 -6.89 8.01 16.52
CA GLY A 155 -5.63 7.46 17.03
C GLY A 155 -5.30 6.04 16.57
N ALA A 156 -6.23 5.32 15.94
CA ALA A 156 -6.00 3.98 15.41
C ALA A 156 -5.19 4.04 14.11
N VAL A 157 -4.11 3.27 14.03
CA VAL A 157 -3.24 3.21 12.84
C VAL A 157 -3.92 2.51 11.66
N THR A 158 -4.76 1.51 11.96
CA THR A 158 -5.38 0.62 10.97
C THR A 158 -6.90 0.61 11.15
N GLY A 159 -7.63 0.67 10.03
CA GLY A 159 -9.09 0.60 10.03
C GLY A 159 -9.60 -0.83 10.21
N SER A 160 -10.82 -0.98 10.75
CA SER A 160 -11.38 -2.28 11.14
C SER A 160 -11.58 -3.23 9.96
N ALA A 161 -11.95 -2.72 8.77
CA ALA A 161 -12.18 -3.56 7.59
C ALA A 161 -10.88 -4.16 7.00
N THR A 162 -9.70 -3.68 7.43
CA THR A 162 -8.42 -4.28 7.03
C THR A 162 -8.23 -5.67 7.63
N TYR A 163 -8.77 -5.92 8.83
CA TYR A 163 -8.66 -7.21 9.49
C TYR A 163 -9.34 -8.32 8.68
N SER A 164 -10.59 -8.09 8.27
CA SER A 164 -11.33 -9.05 7.43
C SER A 164 -10.63 -9.29 6.09
N SER A 165 -10.06 -8.25 5.47
CA SER A 165 -9.31 -8.41 4.23
C SER A 165 -8.05 -9.26 4.42
N PHE A 166 -7.31 -9.04 5.51
CA PHE A 166 -6.13 -9.85 5.82
C PHE A 166 -6.50 -11.31 6.07
N TRP A 167 -7.60 -11.57 6.78
CA TRP A 167 -8.12 -12.92 6.99
C TRP A 167 -8.49 -13.59 5.66
N SER A 168 -9.21 -12.90 4.78
CA SER A 168 -9.54 -13.40 3.45
C SER A 168 -8.30 -13.75 2.62
N SER A 169 -7.24 -12.94 2.70
CA SER A 169 -5.97 -13.22 2.04
C SER A 169 -5.33 -14.54 2.50
N LEU A 170 -5.47 -14.91 3.77
CA LEU A 170 -4.94 -16.19 4.28
C LEU A 170 -5.69 -17.40 3.71
N LEU A 171 -7.00 -17.27 3.46
CA LEU A 171 -7.83 -18.38 2.97
C LEU A 171 -7.48 -18.83 1.54
N ILE A 172 -6.80 -17.97 0.77
CA ILE A 172 -6.39 -18.28 -0.60
C ILE A 172 -4.93 -18.75 -0.71
N CYS A 173 -4.18 -18.81 0.39
CA CYS A 173 -2.79 -19.24 0.43
C CYS A 173 -2.63 -20.77 0.23
N ARG A 174 -2.70 -21.25 -1.02
CA ARG A 174 -2.69 -22.69 -1.37
C ARG A 174 -1.41 -23.22 -2.04
N GLY A 175 -0.38 -22.37 -2.11
CA GLY A 175 0.86 -22.62 -2.84
C GLY A 175 0.77 -22.11 -4.27
N HIS A 176 1.66 -21.19 -4.64
CA HIS A 176 1.62 -20.52 -5.95
C HIS A 176 2.96 -20.55 -6.68
N GLY A 177 3.70 -21.66 -6.55
CA GLY A 177 4.86 -21.95 -7.38
C GLY A 177 6.09 -21.07 -7.10
N GLY A 178 6.46 -20.89 -5.83
CA GLY A 178 7.75 -20.28 -5.50
C GLY A 178 7.89 -18.79 -5.88
N ARG A 179 6.91 -17.96 -5.54
CA ARG A 179 6.91 -16.53 -5.91
C ARG A 179 6.49 -15.62 -4.77
N VAL A 180 6.72 -14.32 -4.92
CA VAL A 180 6.02 -13.29 -4.15
C VAL A 180 4.63 -13.14 -4.73
N TYR A 181 3.60 -13.33 -3.91
CA TYR A 181 2.21 -13.38 -4.36
C TYR A 181 1.35 -12.43 -3.54
N LEU A 182 0.65 -11.52 -4.22
CA LEU A 182 -0.39 -10.70 -3.62
C LEU A 182 -1.63 -11.57 -3.39
N CYS A 183 -2.03 -11.73 -2.12
CA CYS A 183 -3.22 -12.48 -1.73
C CYS A 183 -4.31 -11.60 -1.10
#